data_AF-A0A9E0MMK2-F1
#
_entry.id   AF-A0A9E0MMK2-F1
#
_cell.length_a   1.000
_cell.length_b   1.000
_cell.length_c   1.000
_cell.angle_alpha   90.00
_cell.angle_beta   90.00
_cell.angle_gamma   90.00
#
_symmetry.space_group_name_H-M   'P 1'
#
loop_
_entity.id
_entity.type
_entity.pdbx_description
1 polymer ?
#
loop_
_entity_poly.entity_id
_entity_poly.type
_entity_poly.pdbx_seq_one_letter_code
_entity_poly.pdbx_strand_id
1 'polypeptide(L)'
;MIRRALVAAAVVLGLARSAGADDGADQQAFAAAAARLAAGDAAGARAGFEALAARAPTGVWADDALAEAAALAEVGGDRAAARALWARLVADHPHSRLARRAQARLDALAATGGDDGAFDRVAAEVERLLAAAAAADDPTAALTALGGVLDDHPGYPPWSRTALALGEAWSRIGSRARAATWLAQARARAIAPAEAFRAELALARLAADRGDLDGARGRLRALVPPDPVAAAARDEALADLARRQTRRTLGAVARGVLLALAALAAVILWRRRRAGGRRLLWPPPVEVIYQAPVALGLIVVAEAGNPLAAAAVLRLSLGALVITWVTAAVARALGRPPLGIRLAVLAAVGLAVVAWVWRVLDDDALLELLIETWRRGHG
;
A
#
# COMPACT_ATOMS: atom_id res chain seq x y z
N MET A 1 -1.71 -7.03 -22.15
CA MET A 1 -2.02 -8.31 -22.85
C MET A 1 -1.87 -8.22 -24.37
N ILE A 2 -2.26 -7.12 -25.04
CA ILE A 2 -2.26 -7.00 -26.52
C ILE A 2 -0.87 -7.15 -27.19
N ARG A 3 0.23 -6.74 -26.54
CA ARG A 3 1.60 -6.83 -27.13
C ARG A 3 2.18 -8.25 -27.20
N ARG A 4 1.67 -9.23 -26.45
CA ARG A 4 2.18 -10.62 -26.50
C ARG A 4 1.59 -11.43 -27.66
N ALA A 5 0.38 -11.08 -28.11
CA ALA A 5 -0.28 -11.74 -29.24
C ALA A 5 0.44 -11.51 -30.59
N LEU A 6 1.14 -10.38 -30.74
CA LEU A 6 1.82 -10.03 -32.00
C LEU A 6 3.17 -10.74 -32.21
N VAL A 7 3.82 -11.20 -31.15
CA VAL A 7 5.13 -11.89 -31.28
C VAL A 7 4.96 -13.36 -31.70
N ALA A 8 3.83 -13.99 -31.34
CA ALA A 8 3.52 -15.37 -31.71
C ALA A 8 3.28 -15.55 -33.22
N ALA A 9 2.72 -14.54 -33.89
CA ALA A 9 2.39 -14.62 -35.32
C ALA A 9 3.62 -14.57 -36.25
N ALA A 10 4.75 -14.02 -35.81
CA ALA A 10 5.92 -13.79 -36.67
C ALA A 10 6.89 -14.98 -36.77
N VAL A 11 6.81 -15.96 -35.87
CA VAL A 11 7.74 -17.11 -35.84
C VAL A 11 7.33 -18.24 -36.79
N VAL A 12 6.06 -18.27 -37.23
CA VAL A 12 5.49 -19.39 -38.00
C VAL A 12 5.94 -19.44 -39.47
N LEU A 13 6.55 -18.38 -40.02
CA LEU A 13 6.85 -18.28 -41.47
C LEU A 13 8.25 -18.76 -41.91
N GLY A 14 9.12 -19.22 -41.00
CA GLY A 14 10.56 -19.37 -41.29
C GLY A 14 11.12 -20.78 -41.60
N LEU A 15 10.39 -21.88 -41.45
CA LEU A 15 10.99 -23.23 -41.38
C LEU A 15 10.34 -24.28 -42.29
N ALA A 16 10.04 -23.94 -43.55
CA ALA A 16 9.62 -24.93 -44.55
C ALA A 16 10.83 -25.52 -45.28
N ARG A 17 11.48 -26.55 -44.70
CA ARG A 17 12.41 -27.41 -45.46
C ARG A 17 12.34 -28.85 -44.94
N SER A 18 11.75 -29.71 -45.78
CA SER A 18 11.51 -31.16 -45.61
C SER A 18 10.68 -31.56 -44.39
N ALA A 19 9.43 -31.11 -44.36
CA ALA A 19 8.39 -31.59 -43.45
C ALA A 19 7.64 -32.76 -44.13
N GLY A 20 7.47 -33.88 -43.42
CA GLY A 20 6.63 -34.99 -43.87
C GLY A 20 5.17 -34.56 -43.99
N ALA A 21 4.33 -35.32 -44.70
CA ALA A 21 2.89 -35.01 -44.80
C ALA A 21 2.22 -34.88 -43.41
N ASP A 22 2.70 -35.63 -42.43
CA ASP A 22 2.23 -35.62 -41.05
C ASP A 22 2.55 -34.29 -40.32
N ASP A 23 3.72 -33.69 -40.58
CA ASP A 23 4.11 -32.40 -39.99
C ASP A 23 3.18 -31.26 -40.43
N GLY A 24 2.65 -31.32 -41.66
CA GLY A 24 1.69 -30.34 -42.16
C GLY A 24 0.33 -30.41 -41.46
N ALA A 25 -0.15 -31.63 -41.18
CA ALA A 25 -1.39 -31.84 -40.44
C ALA A 25 -1.27 -31.41 -38.96
N ASP A 26 -0.11 -31.65 -38.34
CA ASP A 26 0.18 -31.22 -36.98
C ASP A 26 0.34 -29.71 -36.86
N GLN A 27 1.02 -29.07 -37.82
CA GLN A 27 1.09 -27.61 -37.90
C GLN A 27 -0.30 -26.97 -38.03
N GLN A 28 -1.18 -27.54 -38.88
CA GLN A 28 -2.56 -27.05 -39.03
C GLN A 28 -3.36 -27.22 -37.73
N ALA A 29 -3.20 -28.34 -37.02
CA ALA A 29 -3.86 -28.57 -35.74
C ALA A 29 -3.37 -27.57 -34.66
N PHE A 30 -2.07 -27.31 -34.60
CA PHE A 30 -1.50 -26.30 -33.71
C PHE A 30 -2.05 -24.91 -34.00
N ALA A 31 -2.05 -24.51 -35.27
CA ALA A 31 -2.58 -23.22 -35.72
C ALA A 31 -4.08 -23.07 -35.41
N ALA A 32 -4.86 -24.14 -35.56
CA ALA A 32 -6.29 -24.14 -35.22
C ALA A 32 -6.52 -23.95 -33.70
N ALA A 33 -5.73 -24.60 -32.85
CA ALA A 33 -5.78 -24.40 -31.40
C ALA A 33 -5.39 -22.95 -31.02
N ALA A 34 -4.33 -22.41 -31.63
CA ALA A 34 -3.92 -21.02 -31.44
C ALA A 34 -5.01 -20.02 -31.91
N ALA A 35 -5.71 -20.31 -33.00
CA ALA A 35 -6.81 -19.48 -33.49
C ALA A 35 -7.98 -19.45 -32.49
N ARG A 36 -8.30 -20.57 -31.83
CA ARG A 36 -9.29 -20.60 -30.74
C ARG A 36 -8.89 -19.71 -29.57
N LEU A 37 -7.61 -19.75 -29.18
CA LEU A 37 -7.10 -18.88 -28.12
C LEU A 37 -7.23 -17.40 -28.51
N ALA A 38 -6.90 -17.04 -29.75
CA ALA A 38 -7.05 -15.68 -30.26
C ALA A 38 -8.53 -15.23 -30.29
N ALA A 39 -9.46 -16.16 -30.47
CA ALA A 39 -10.91 -15.93 -30.37
C ALA A 39 -11.45 -15.87 -28.93
N GLY A 40 -10.59 -16.04 -27.92
CA GLY A 40 -10.97 -16.05 -26.50
C GLY A 40 -11.45 -17.41 -25.97
N ASP A 41 -11.47 -18.46 -26.79
CA ASP A 41 -11.81 -19.82 -26.38
C ASP A 41 -10.58 -20.54 -25.81
N ALA A 42 -10.19 -20.15 -24.59
CA ALA A 42 -9.04 -20.74 -23.91
C ALA A 42 -9.22 -22.24 -23.61
N ALA A 43 -10.44 -22.67 -23.31
CA ALA A 43 -10.75 -24.07 -23.01
C ALA A 43 -10.62 -24.95 -24.27
N GLY A 44 -11.23 -24.53 -25.39
CA GLY A 44 -11.13 -25.25 -26.65
C GLY A 44 -9.74 -25.19 -27.29
N ALA A 45 -8.97 -24.13 -27.03
CA ALA A 45 -7.55 -24.05 -27.39
C ALA A 45 -6.72 -25.06 -26.61
N ARG A 46 -6.84 -25.08 -25.28
CA ARG A 46 -6.14 -26.05 -24.41
C ARG A 46 -6.43 -27.49 -24.85
N ALA A 47 -7.70 -27.84 -25.04
CA ALA A 47 -8.10 -29.16 -25.51
C ALA A 47 -7.49 -29.50 -26.89
N GLY A 48 -7.41 -28.52 -27.79
CA GLY A 48 -6.78 -28.68 -29.10
C GLY A 48 -5.28 -28.98 -29.01
N PHE A 49 -4.55 -28.27 -28.14
CA PHE A 49 -3.13 -28.51 -27.90
C PHE A 49 -2.88 -29.86 -27.22
N GLU A 50 -3.68 -30.25 -26.22
CA GLU A 50 -3.58 -31.57 -25.58
C GLU A 50 -3.84 -32.70 -26.58
N ALA A 51 -4.86 -32.54 -27.44
CA ALA A 51 -5.18 -33.52 -28.48
C ALA A 51 -4.05 -33.66 -29.51
N LEU A 52 -3.41 -32.55 -29.91
CA LEU A 52 -2.25 -32.57 -30.79
C LEU A 52 -1.09 -33.36 -30.15
N ALA A 53 -0.72 -33.03 -28.91
CA ALA A 53 0.35 -33.72 -28.19
C ALA A 53 0.04 -35.20 -27.91
N ALA A 54 -1.24 -35.59 -27.80
CA ALA A 54 -1.64 -36.98 -27.65
C ALA A 54 -1.57 -37.76 -28.98
N ARG A 55 -1.97 -37.12 -30.10
CA ARG A 55 -1.98 -37.73 -31.42
C ARG A 55 -0.56 -37.93 -31.99
N ALA A 56 0.33 -36.96 -31.76
CA ALA A 56 1.69 -36.96 -32.30
C ALA A 56 2.72 -36.75 -31.17
N PRO A 57 2.92 -37.70 -30.24
CA PRO A 57 3.74 -37.51 -29.05
C PRO A 57 5.24 -37.31 -29.32
N THR A 58 5.74 -37.70 -30.50
CA THR A 58 7.12 -37.45 -30.94
C THR A 58 7.20 -36.43 -32.08
N GLY A 59 6.08 -35.78 -32.41
CA GLY A 59 6.01 -34.79 -33.49
C GLY A 59 6.75 -33.50 -33.14
N VAL A 60 7.16 -32.74 -34.17
CA VAL A 60 7.93 -31.50 -34.00
C VAL A 60 7.17 -30.43 -33.19
N TRP A 61 5.83 -30.51 -33.15
CA TRP A 61 4.96 -29.57 -32.43
C TRP A 61 4.50 -30.07 -31.06
N ALA A 62 4.89 -31.26 -30.64
CA ALA A 62 4.34 -31.92 -29.44
C ALA A 62 4.72 -31.19 -28.15
N ASP A 63 5.98 -30.76 -28.03
CA ASP A 63 6.49 -30.05 -26.85
C ASP A 63 5.94 -28.62 -26.76
N ASP A 64 5.86 -27.90 -27.88
CA ASP A 64 5.19 -26.59 -27.97
C ASP A 64 3.70 -26.71 -27.57
N ALA A 65 3.00 -27.74 -28.06
CA ALA A 65 1.59 -27.97 -27.74
C ALA A 65 1.40 -28.27 -26.24
N LEU A 66 2.22 -29.13 -25.64
CA LEU A 66 2.19 -29.39 -24.19
C LEU A 66 2.46 -28.11 -23.39
N ALA A 67 3.42 -27.29 -23.83
CA ALA A 67 3.77 -26.06 -23.14
C ALA A 67 2.63 -25.02 -23.18
N GLU A 68 1.96 -24.85 -24.33
CA GLU A 68 0.83 -23.94 -24.47
C GLU A 68 -0.39 -24.46 -23.68
N ALA A 69 -0.67 -25.76 -23.72
CA ALA A 69 -1.73 -26.37 -22.90
C ALA A 69 -1.48 -26.14 -21.40
N ALA A 70 -0.26 -26.37 -20.93
CA ALA A 70 0.11 -26.18 -19.53
C ALA A 70 0.01 -24.70 -19.11
N ALA A 71 0.45 -23.77 -19.96
CA ALA A 71 0.33 -22.34 -19.71
C ALA A 71 -1.15 -21.90 -19.63
N LEU A 72 -2.01 -22.42 -20.50
CA LEU A 72 -3.45 -22.14 -20.45
C LEU A 72 -4.11 -22.71 -19.19
N ALA A 73 -3.69 -23.89 -18.74
CA ALA A 73 -4.15 -24.46 -17.48
C ALA A 73 -3.77 -23.56 -16.29
N GLU A 74 -2.54 -23.03 -16.23
CA GLU A 74 -2.14 -22.06 -15.20
C GLU A 74 -2.97 -20.78 -15.24
N VAL A 75 -3.19 -20.20 -16.42
CA VAL A 75 -4.00 -18.99 -16.58
C VAL A 75 -5.46 -19.22 -16.17
N GLY A 76 -5.98 -20.42 -16.43
CA GLY A 76 -7.32 -20.83 -16.00
C GLY A 76 -7.42 -21.18 -14.50
N GLY A 77 -6.32 -21.15 -13.74
CA GLY A 77 -6.29 -21.52 -12.33
C GLY A 77 -6.31 -23.03 -12.05
N ASP A 78 -6.20 -23.87 -13.08
CA ASP A 78 -6.16 -25.33 -12.97
C ASP A 78 -4.71 -25.82 -12.77
N ARG A 79 -4.23 -25.65 -11.54
CA ARG A 79 -2.84 -25.96 -11.14
C ARG A 79 -2.49 -27.44 -11.26
N ALA A 80 -3.43 -28.31 -10.93
CA ALA A 80 -3.24 -29.75 -11.00
C ALA A 80 -2.99 -30.17 -12.46
N ALA A 81 -3.82 -29.69 -13.40
CA ALA A 81 -3.59 -29.96 -14.82
C ALA A 81 -2.31 -29.32 -15.35
N ALA A 82 -2.01 -28.07 -14.96
CA ALA A 82 -0.77 -27.42 -15.34
C ALA A 82 0.46 -28.22 -14.90
N ARG A 83 0.49 -28.71 -13.65
CA ARG A 83 1.56 -29.55 -13.11
C ARG A 83 1.69 -30.84 -13.92
N ALA A 84 0.58 -31.54 -14.18
CA ALA A 84 0.59 -32.77 -14.96
C ALA A 84 1.16 -32.55 -16.37
N LEU A 85 0.77 -31.47 -17.05
CA LEU A 85 1.23 -31.16 -18.40
C LEU A 85 2.71 -30.74 -18.43
N TRP A 86 3.16 -29.91 -17.48
CA TRP A 86 4.58 -29.56 -17.38
C TRP A 86 5.45 -30.76 -17.04
N ALA A 87 5.00 -31.63 -16.12
CA ALA A 87 5.71 -32.86 -15.76
C ALA A 87 5.81 -33.80 -16.96
N ARG A 88 4.72 -33.94 -17.72
CA ARG A 88 4.70 -34.72 -18.96
C ARG A 88 5.68 -34.16 -19.99
N LEU A 89 5.75 -32.85 -20.18
CA LEU A 89 6.71 -32.24 -21.11
C LEU A 89 8.17 -32.56 -20.71
N VAL A 90 8.51 -32.47 -19.43
CA VAL A 90 9.86 -32.82 -18.94
C VAL A 90 10.19 -34.31 -19.16
N ALA A 91 9.21 -35.18 -18.93
CA ALA A 91 9.38 -36.63 -19.08
C ALA A 91 9.47 -37.08 -20.54
N ASP A 92 8.54 -36.60 -21.38
CA ASP A 92 8.39 -37.03 -22.77
C ASP A 92 9.42 -36.34 -23.70
N HIS A 93 9.85 -35.11 -23.35
CA HIS A 93 10.74 -34.28 -24.18
C HIS A 93 11.95 -33.71 -23.43
N PRO A 94 12.80 -34.53 -22.78
CA PRO A 94 13.88 -34.06 -21.89
C PRO A 94 14.95 -33.21 -22.61
N HIS A 95 15.10 -33.38 -23.92
CA HIS A 95 16.05 -32.63 -24.75
C HIS A 95 15.48 -31.35 -25.36
N SER A 96 14.17 -31.09 -25.19
CA SER A 96 13.56 -29.85 -25.67
C SER A 96 14.13 -28.64 -24.93
N ARG A 97 14.26 -27.51 -25.63
CA ARG A 97 14.60 -26.23 -25.00
C ARG A 97 13.53 -25.81 -23.97
N LEU A 98 12.30 -26.27 -24.15
CA LEU A 98 11.17 -26.01 -23.26
C LEU A 98 11.22 -26.82 -21.96
N ALA A 99 11.95 -27.96 -21.92
CA ALA A 99 12.04 -28.79 -20.72
C ALA A 99 12.61 -28.04 -19.51
N ARG A 100 13.65 -27.22 -19.71
CA ARG A 100 14.20 -26.37 -18.64
C ARG A 100 13.19 -25.33 -18.14
N ARG A 101 12.40 -24.76 -19.04
CA ARG A 101 11.32 -23.83 -18.67
C ARG A 101 10.23 -24.56 -17.90
N ALA A 102 9.81 -25.74 -18.36
CA ALA A 102 8.82 -26.57 -17.70
C ALA A 102 9.26 -26.96 -16.29
N GLN A 103 10.53 -27.35 -16.10
CA GLN A 103 11.09 -27.63 -14.77
C GLN A 103 10.99 -26.41 -13.85
N ALA A 104 11.42 -25.23 -14.32
CA ALA A 104 11.30 -24.00 -13.53
C ALA A 104 9.83 -23.66 -13.17
N ARG A 105 8.87 -24.03 -14.02
CA ARG A 105 7.43 -23.88 -13.73
C ARG A 105 6.94 -24.90 -12.70
N LEU A 106 7.39 -26.15 -12.78
CA LEU A 106 7.11 -27.17 -11.76
C LEU A 106 7.67 -26.76 -10.40
N ASP A 107 8.89 -26.25 -10.34
CA ASP A 107 9.49 -25.76 -9.09
C ASP A 107 8.67 -24.61 -8.48
N ALA A 108 8.16 -23.70 -9.32
CA ALA A 108 7.29 -22.61 -8.89
C ALA A 108 5.91 -23.10 -8.39
N LEU A 109 5.33 -24.11 -9.04
CA LEU A 109 4.09 -24.76 -8.59
C LEU A 109 4.34 -25.52 -7.28
N ALA A 110 5.47 -26.21 -7.13
CA ALA A 110 5.85 -26.90 -5.91
C ALA A 110 6.03 -25.93 -4.73
N ALA A 111 6.63 -24.77 -4.96
CA ALA A 111 6.80 -23.74 -3.94
C ALA A 111 5.48 -23.16 -3.40
N THR A 112 4.36 -23.35 -4.10
CA THR A 112 3.04 -22.87 -3.67
C THR A 112 2.11 -24.00 -3.26
N GLY A 113 1.99 -25.05 -4.07
CA GLY A 113 1.09 -26.19 -3.88
C GLY A 113 1.70 -27.41 -3.19
N GLY A 114 2.99 -27.39 -2.85
CA GLY A 114 3.74 -28.57 -2.39
C GLY A 114 4.22 -29.44 -3.55
N ASP A 115 5.14 -30.37 -3.26
CA ASP A 115 5.78 -31.21 -4.28
C ASP A 115 4.78 -32.08 -5.04
N ASP A 116 3.77 -32.60 -4.34
CA ASP A 116 2.70 -33.46 -4.86
C ASP A 116 1.44 -32.69 -5.29
N GLY A 117 1.40 -31.36 -5.08
CA GLY A 117 0.23 -30.54 -5.34
C GLY A 117 -0.91 -30.69 -4.32
N ALA A 118 -0.65 -31.29 -3.14
CA ALA A 118 -1.67 -31.45 -2.08
C ALA A 118 -2.32 -30.12 -1.67
N PHE A 119 -1.63 -29.00 -1.86
CA PHE A 119 -2.12 -27.66 -1.55
C PHE A 119 -2.55 -26.83 -2.78
N ASP A 120 -2.62 -27.42 -3.99
CA ASP A 120 -2.97 -26.67 -5.21
C ASP A 120 -4.33 -25.95 -5.08
N ARG A 121 -5.35 -26.60 -4.48
CA ARG A 121 -6.66 -25.99 -4.19
C ARG A 121 -6.56 -24.87 -3.16
N VAL A 122 -5.82 -25.07 -2.07
CA VAL A 122 -5.61 -24.06 -1.02
C VAL A 122 -4.94 -22.83 -1.62
N ALA A 123 -3.92 -23.04 -2.43
CA ALA A 123 -3.18 -21.99 -3.08
C ALA A 123 -4.06 -21.19 -4.06
N ALA A 124 -4.94 -21.85 -4.81
CA ALA A 124 -5.89 -21.18 -5.71
C ALA A 124 -6.92 -20.34 -4.92
N GLU A 125 -7.43 -20.89 -3.81
CA GLU A 125 -8.37 -20.19 -2.94
C GLU A 125 -7.74 -18.96 -2.27
N VAL A 126 -6.49 -19.07 -1.81
CA VAL A 126 -5.71 -17.94 -1.27
C VAL A 126 -5.59 -16.82 -2.29
N GLU A 127 -5.27 -17.13 -3.55
CA GLU A 127 -5.13 -16.12 -4.60
C GLU A 127 -6.46 -15.45 -4.93
N ARG A 128 -7.54 -16.24 -5.02
CA ARG A 128 -8.89 -15.73 -5.24
C ARG A 128 -9.30 -14.76 -4.13
N LEU A 129 -9.04 -15.10 -2.86
CA LEU A 129 -9.36 -14.27 -1.71
C LEU A 129 -8.50 -13.00 -1.64
N LEU A 130 -7.21 -13.09 -1.97
CA LEU A 130 -6.34 -11.91 -2.07
C LEU A 130 -6.79 -10.97 -3.19
N ALA A 131 -7.16 -11.51 -4.35
CA ALA A 131 -7.70 -10.72 -5.46
C ALA A 131 -9.04 -10.08 -5.10
N ALA A 132 -9.94 -10.81 -4.44
CA ALA A 132 -11.22 -10.29 -3.95
C ALA A 132 -11.00 -9.15 -2.92
N ALA A 133 -10.07 -9.33 -1.98
CA ALA A 133 -9.72 -8.29 -1.02
C ALA A 133 -9.12 -7.04 -1.69
N ALA A 134 -8.34 -7.20 -2.76
CA ALA A 134 -7.77 -6.06 -3.49
C ALA A 134 -8.82 -5.28 -4.32
N ALA A 135 -9.90 -5.93 -4.75
CA ALA A 135 -10.94 -5.34 -5.59
C ALA A 135 -12.14 -4.79 -4.80
N ALA A 136 -12.31 -5.17 -3.53
CA ALA A 136 -13.46 -4.78 -2.73
C ALA A 136 -13.28 -3.42 -2.05
N ASP A 137 -14.37 -2.64 -1.97
CA ASP A 137 -14.43 -1.42 -1.15
C ASP A 137 -14.26 -1.74 0.34
N ASP A 138 -14.86 -2.86 0.79
CA ASP A 138 -14.63 -3.45 2.12
C ASP A 138 -14.00 -4.85 2.00
N PRO A 139 -12.69 -4.99 2.24
CA PRO A 139 -12.00 -6.27 2.13
C PRO A 139 -12.20 -7.20 3.34
N THR A 140 -12.94 -6.78 4.38
CA THR A 140 -13.02 -7.49 5.68
C THR A 140 -13.47 -8.94 5.54
N ALA A 141 -14.49 -9.21 4.71
CA ALA A 141 -15.01 -10.56 4.50
C ALA A 141 -13.97 -11.49 3.85
N ALA A 142 -13.32 -11.02 2.78
CA ALA A 142 -12.29 -11.78 2.07
C ALA A 142 -11.04 -12.04 2.95
N LEU A 143 -10.60 -11.04 3.72
CA LEU A 143 -9.48 -11.20 4.65
C LEU A 143 -9.81 -12.15 5.82
N THR A 144 -11.07 -12.16 6.28
CA THR A 144 -11.51 -13.09 7.33
C THR A 144 -11.54 -14.52 6.79
N ALA A 145 -12.08 -14.73 5.58
CA ALA A 145 -12.07 -16.02 4.91
C ALA A 145 -10.62 -16.51 4.66
N LEU A 146 -9.72 -15.61 4.25
CA LEU A 146 -8.30 -15.95 4.04
C LEU A 146 -7.64 -16.41 5.34
N GLY A 147 -7.97 -15.77 6.47
CA GLY A 147 -7.54 -16.22 7.79
C GLY A 147 -8.01 -17.64 8.11
N GLY A 148 -9.28 -17.95 7.85
CA GLY A 148 -9.84 -19.29 8.05
C GLY A 148 -9.10 -20.35 7.21
N VAL A 149 -8.84 -20.07 5.93
CA VAL A 149 -8.06 -20.97 5.06
C VAL A 149 -6.67 -21.25 5.62
N LEU A 150 -5.99 -20.24 6.19
CA LEU A 150 -4.67 -20.42 6.80
C LEU A 150 -4.73 -21.20 8.12
N ASP A 151 -5.76 -21.00 8.92
CA ASP A 151 -5.93 -21.71 10.20
C ASP A 151 -6.22 -23.21 9.96
N ASP A 152 -7.03 -23.54 8.94
CA ASP A 152 -7.38 -24.92 8.57
C ASP A 152 -6.21 -25.68 7.91
N HIS A 153 -5.22 -24.96 7.35
CA HIS A 153 -4.11 -25.53 6.60
C HIS A 153 -2.73 -25.06 7.10
N PRO A 154 -2.33 -25.41 8.35
CA PRO A 154 -1.07 -24.95 8.94
C PRO A 154 0.19 -25.47 8.21
N GLY A 155 0.08 -26.53 7.40
CA GLY A 155 1.18 -27.09 6.60
C GLY A 155 1.34 -26.48 5.20
N TYR A 156 0.54 -25.48 4.83
CA TYR A 156 0.61 -24.83 3.53
C TYR A 156 2.02 -24.23 3.28
N PRO A 157 2.74 -24.54 2.19
CA PRO A 157 4.16 -24.18 2.08
C PRO A 157 4.47 -22.67 2.21
N PRO A 158 3.73 -21.75 1.57
CA PRO A 158 3.95 -20.32 1.73
C PRO A 158 3.10 -19.71 2.88
N TRP A 159 2.71 -20.50 3.90
CA TRP A 159 1.86 -20.03 5.00
C TRP A 159 2.38 -18.75 5.66
N SER A 160 3.67 -18.69 6.01
CA SER A 160 4.31 -17.52 6.66
C SER A 160 4.16 -16.25 5.81
N ARG A 161 4.39 -16.38 4.50
CA ARG A 161 4.31 -15.28 3.53
C ARG A 161 2.87 -14.81 3.34
N THR A 162 1.91 -15.72 3.26
CA THR A 162 0.50 -15.37 3.15
C THR A 162 -0.02 -14.73 4.44
N ALA A 163 0.38 -15.24 5.61
CA ALA A 163 0.04 -14.63 6.91
C ALA A 163 0.64 -13.22 7.05
N LEU A 164 1.87 -12.99 6.57
CA LEU A 164 2.48 -11.66 6.50
C LEU A 164 1.62 -10.71 5.64
N ALA A 165 1.26 -11.12 4.42
CA ALA A 165 0.43 -10.32 3.52
C ALA A 165 -0.96 -10.02 4.11
N LEU A 166 -1.58 -11.00 4.78
CA LEU A 166 -2.84 -10.85 5.51
C LEU A 166 -2.71 -9.85 6.68
N GLY A 167 -1.63 -9.94 7.46
CA GLY A 167 -1.35 -9.00 8.54
C GLY A 167 -1.17 -7.56 8.05
N GLU A 168 -0.45 -7.36 6.94
CA GLU A 168 -0.30 -6.06 6.30
C GLU A 168 -1.62 -5.53 5.74
N ALA A 169 -2.47 -6.39 5.17
CA ALA A 169 -3.79 -6.00 4.70
C ALA A 169 -4.70 -5.52 5.84
N TRP A 170 -4.74 -6.25 6.96
CA TRP A 170 -5.46 -5.80 8.16
C TRP A 170 -4.91 -4.47 8.71
N SER A 171 -3.59 -4.25 8.61
CA SER A 171 -2.96 -3.00 9.05
C SER A 171 -3.44 -1.82 8.19
N ARG A 172 -3.52 -1.99 6.86
CA ARG A 172 -3.97 -0.93 5.93
C ARG A 172 -5.41 -0.48 6.21
N ILE A 173 -6.29 -1.39 6.61
CA ILE A 173 -7.69 -1.05 6.96
C ILE A 173 -7.88 -0.69 8.44
N GLY A 174 -6.79 -0.49 9.19
CA GLY A 174 -6.83 -0.03 10.58
C GLY A 174 -7.16 -1.10 11.63
N SER A 175 -7.32 -2.37 11.25
CA SER A 175 -7.59 -3.48 12.18
C SER A 175 -6.32 -3.98 12.88
N ARG A 176 -5.76 -3.12 13.74
CA ARG A 176 -4.42 -3.27 14.32
C ARG A 176 -4.26 -4.54 15.17
N ALA A 177 -5.30 -4.97 15.89
CA ALA A 177 -5.24 -6.17 16.72
C ALA A 177 -5.14 -7.46 15.88
N ARG A 178 -5.94 -7.54 14.80
CA ARG A 178 -5.88 -8.66 13.83
C ARG A 178 -4.54 -8.66 13.10
N ALA A 179 -4.08 -7.49 12.64
CA ALA A 179 -2.77 -7.33 12.03
C ALA A 179 -1.64 -7.86 12.93
N ALA A 180 -1.61 -7.46 14.21
CA ALA A 180 -0.58 -7.90 15.15
C ALA A 180 -0.57 -9.43 15.32
N THR A 181 -1.75 -10.05 15.38
CA THR A 181 -1.90 -11.50 15.53
C THR A 181 -1.28 -12.24 14.34
N TRP A 182 -1.69 -11.89 13.12
CA TRP A 182 -1.19 -12.54 11.90
C TRP A 182 0.31 -12.30 11.68
N LEU A 183 0.80 -11.09 11.92
CA LEU A 183 2.23 -10.78 11.78
C LEU A 183 3.09 -11.53 12.81
N ALA A 184 2.60 -11.70 14.05
CA ALA A 184 3.30 -12.48 15.06
C ALA A 184 3.37 -13.97 14.69
N GLN A 185 2.27 -14.54 14.18
CA GLN A 185 2.28 -15.92 13.71
C GLN A 185 3.18 -16.10 12.48
N ALA A 186 3.15 -15.17 11.52
CA ALA A 186 4.04 -15.16 10.36
C ALA A 186 5.51 -15.16 10.79
N ARG A 187 5.87 -14.35 11.80
CA ARG A 187 7.22 -14.32 12.37
C ARG A 187 7.61 -15.63 13.05
N ALA A 188 6.68 -16.25 13.78
CA ALA A 188 6.92 -17.50 14.51
C ALA A 188 7.10 -18.70 13.57
N ARG A 189 6.42 -18.71 12.42
CA ARG A 189 6.47 -19.78 11.41
C ARG A 189 7.39 -19.51 10.23
N ALA A 190 8.13 -18.38 10.24
CA ALA A 190 9.07 -18.05 9.18
C ALA A 190 10.24 -19.05 9.15
N ILE A 191 10.42 -19.72 8.01
CA ILE A 191 11.50 -20.69 7.79
C ILE A 191 12.78 -19.97 7.36
N ALA A 192 12.64 -18.98 6.47
CA ALA A 192 13.78 -18.23 5.94
C ALA A 192 14.10 -16.98 6.79
N PRO A 193 15.39 -16.62 7.00
CA PRO A 193 15.78 -15.39 7.69
C PRO A 193 15.17 -14.12 7.09
N ALA A 194 15.02 -14.07 5.76
CA ALA A 194 14.39 -12.95 5.06
C ALA A 194 12.90 -12.80 5.37
N GLU A 195 12.17 -13.92 5.55
CA GLU A 195 10.76 -13.88 5.92
C GLU A 195 10.58 -13.43 7.37
N ALA A 196 11.42 -13.95 8.28
CA ALA A 196 11.46 -13.52 9.68
C ALA A 196 11.76 -12.02 9.80
N PHE A 197 12.73 -11.52 9.01
CA PHE A 197 13.06 -10.11 8.94
C PHE A 197 11.86 -9.26 8.50
N ARG A 198 11.18 -9.65 7.40
CA ARG A 198 10.02 -8.89 6.88
C ARG A 198 8.87 -8.86 7.87
N ALA A 199 8.58 -9.97 8.54
CA ALA A 199 7.54 -10.04 9.56
C ALA A 199 7.85 -9.14 10.77
N GLU A 200 9.11 -9.12 11.24
CA GLU A 200 9.50 -8.24 12.35
C GLU A 200 9.50 -6.76 11.94
N LEU A 201 9.92 -6.45 10.72
CA LEU A 201 9.83 -5.10 10.15
C LEU A 201 8.36 -4.62 10.09
N ALA A 202 7.44 -5.48 9.65
CA ALA A 202 6.01 -5.18 9.63
C ALA A 202 5.44 -4.97 11.05
N LEU A 203 5.85 -5.78 12.04
CA LEU A 203 5.47 -5.58 13.44
C LEU A 203 5.97 -4.25 14.00
N ALA A 204 7.20 -3.85 13.67
CA ALA A 204 7.75 -2.55 14.07
C ALA A 204 6.97 -1.38 13.45
N ARG A 205 6.60 -1.48 12.17
CA ARG A 205 5.71 -0.50 11.50
C ARG A 205 4.34 -0.42 12.17
N LEU A 206 3.73 -1.56 12.47
CA LEU A 206 2.45 -1.61 13.18
C LEU A 206 2.54 -1.02 14.61
N ALA A 207 3.67 -1.18 15.30
CA ALA A 207 3.91 -0.51 16.58
C ALA A 207 4.01 1.02 16.41
N ALA A 208 4.70 1.48 15.36
CA ALA A 208 4.79 2.89 15.03
C ALA A 208 3.41 3.51 14.74
N ASP A 209 2.58 2.81 13.97
CA ASP A 209 1.22 3.24 13.62
C ASP A 209 0.27 3.27 14.83
N ARG A 210 0.56 2.48 15.87
CA ARG A 210 -0.10 2.55 17.18
C ARG A 210 0.40 3.69 18.07
N GLY A 211 1.42 4.43 17.65
CA GLY A 211 2.06 5.49 18.43
C GLY A 211 3.12 5.00 19.42
N ASP A 212 3.42 3.70 19.42
CA ASP A 212 4.51 3.08 20.19
C ASP A 212 5.84 3.20 19.43
N LEU A 213 6.33 4.45 19.36
CA LEU A 213 7.55 4.78 18.61
C LEU A 213 8.82 4.19 19.25
N ASP A 214 8.83 4.05 20.57
CA ASP A 214 9.96 3.50 21.30
C ASP A 214 10.04 1.98 21.16
N GLY A 215 8.90 1.27 21.26
CA GLY A 215 8.83 -0.16 20.98
C GLY A 215 9.18 -0.47 19.52
N ALA A 216 8.69 0.32 18.57
CA ALA A 216 9.06 0.20 17.16
C ALA A 216 10.57 0.37 16.95
N ARG A 217 11.18 1.39 17.57
CA ARG A 217 12.62 1.66 17.48
C ARG A 217 13.45 0.55 18.11
N GLY A 218 13.03 0.03 19.27
CA GLY A 218 13.67 -1.11 19.94
C GLY A 218 13.71 -2.35 19.04
N ARG A 219 12.57 -2.70 18.41
CA ARG A 219 12.48 -3.80 17.45
C ARG A 219 13.39 -3.61 16.25
N LEU A 220 13.36 -2.45 15.61
CA LEU A 220 14.22 -2.18 14.45
C LEU A 220 15.70 -2.25 14.78
N ARG A 221 16.13 -1.76 15.95
CA ARG A 221 17.54 -1.82 16.37
C ARG A 221 18.01 -3.24 16.69
N ALA A 222 17.12 -4.08 17.21
CA ALA A 222 17.40 -5.50 17.45
C ALA A 222 17.41 -6.35 16.16
N LEU A 223 16.93 -5.79 15.05
CA LEU A 223 16.78 -6.52 13.79
C LEU A 223 18.11 -6.66 13.05
N VAL A 224 18.52 -7.92 12.82
CA VAL A 224 19.70 -8.27 12.04
C VAL A 224 19.29 -8.46 10.57
N PRO A 225 19.74 -7.60 9.64
CA PRO A 225 19.39 -7.73 8.23
C PRO A 225 20.13 -8.92 7.59
N PRO A 226 19.45 -9.79 6.82
CA PRO A 226 20.09 -10.92 6.13
C PRO A 226 20.91 -10.51 4.89
N ASP A 227 20.65 -9.33 4.33
CA ASP A 227 21.28 -8.83 3.11
C ASP A 227 21.31 -7.28 3.09
N PRO A 228 22.04 -6.64 2.15
CA PRO A 228 22.13 -5.19 2.06
C PRO A 228 20.80 -4.47 1.77
N VAL A 229 19.88 -5.13 1.06
CA VAL A 229 18.55 -4.55 0.74
C VAL A 229 17.70 -4.49 2.00
N ALA A 230 17.73 -5.53 2.83
CA ALA A 230 17.10 -5.56 4.14
C ALA A 230 17.71 -4.53 5.10
N ALA A 231 19.04 -4.33 5.06
CA ALA A 231 19.69 -3.28 5.85
C ALA A 231 19.17 -1.89 5.48
N ALA A 232 19.10 -1.57 4.18
CA ALA A 232 18.53 -0.32 3.70
C ALA A 232 17.06 -0.13 4.13
N ALA A 233 16.24 -1.18 4.04
CA ALA A 233 14.83 -1.13 4.45
C ALA A 233 14.66 -0.87 5.96
N ARG A 234 15.54 -1.43 6.81
CA ARG A 234 15.56 -1.15 8.26
C ARG A 234 15.97 0.30 8.54
N ASP A 235 17.01 0.79 7.86
CA ASP A 235 17.54 2.13 8.08
C ASP A 235 16.55 3.20 7.60
N GLU A 236 15.84 2.95 6.49
CA GLU A 236 14.73 3.78 6.04
C GLU A 236 13.60 3.83 7.08
N ALA A 237 13.23 2.68 7.66
CA ALA A 237 12.22 2.60 8.71
C ALA A 237 12.65 3.36 9.98
N LEU A 238 13.93 3.30 10.36
CA LEU A 238 14.49 4.08 11.48
C LEU A 238 14.45 5.59 11.20
N ALA A 239 14.79 6.00 9.98
CA ALA A 239 14.70 7.40 9.56
C ALA A 239 13.24 7.89 9.57
N ASP A 240 12.29 7.05 9.17
CA ASP A 240 10.86 7.37 9.24
C ASP A 240 10.38 7.56 10.69
N LEU A 241 10.76 6.66 11.59
CA LEU A 241 10.47 6.81 13.01
C LEU A 241 11.07 8.09 13.61
N ALA A 242 12.28 8.47 13.20
CA ALA A 242 12.89 9.72 13.64
C ALA A 242 12.08 10.93 13.19
N ARG A 243 11.62 10.95 11.93
CA ARG A 243 10.73 12.01 11.41
C ARG A 243 9.40 12.06 12.17
N ARG A 244 8.75 10.93 12.40
CA ARG A 244 7.50 10.84 13.19
C ARG A 244 7.70 11.33 14.63
N GLN A 245 8.82 10.97 15.27
CA GLN A 245 9.16 11.45 16.61
C GLN A 245 9.30 12.98 16.61
N THR A 246 10.05 13.54 15.67
CA THR A 246 10.22 14.99 15.53
C THR A 246 8.89 15.70 15.28
N ARG A 247 8.03 15.16 14.42
CA ARG A 247 6.68 15.73 14.21
C ARG A 247 5.85 15.70 15.49
N ARG A 248 5.85 14.58 16.22
CA ARG A 248 5.15 14.44 17.51
C ARG A 248 5.66 15.43 18.56
N THR A 249 6.98 15.63 18.66
CA THR A 249 7.55 16.59 19.61
C THR A 249 7.22 18.02 19.20
N LEU A 250 7.36 18.38 17.92
CA LEU A 250 6.98 19.69 17.41
C LEU A 250 5.48 19.96 17.59
N GLY A 251 4.62 18.98 17.34
CA GLY A 251 3.17 19.07 17.57
C GLY A 251 2.80 19.21 19.05
N ALA A 252 3.56 18.56 19.95
CA ALA A 252 3.40 18.76 21.40
C ALA A 252 3.85 20.17 21.84
N VAL A 253 4.99 20.66 21.32
CA VAL A 253 5.49 22.02 21.56
C VAL A 253 4.50 23.05 21.03
N ALA A 254 4.00 22.90 19.80
CA ALA A 254 3.01 23.79 19.20
C ALA A 254 1.72 23.87 20.05
N ARG A 255 1.22 22.72 20.52
CA ARG A 255 0.07 22.69 21.45
C ARG A 255 0.38 23.39 22.79
N GLY A 256 1.54 23.11 23.38
CA GLY A 256 1.98 23.75 24.62
C GLY A 256 2.07 25.27 24.49
N VAL A 257 2.64 25.74 23.38
CA VAL A 257 2.71 27.17 23.03
C VAL A 257 1.31 27.78 22.92
N LEU A 258 0.42 27.18 22.14
CA LEU A 258 -0.94 27.70 21.96
C LEU A 258 -1.71 27.76 23.28
N LEU A 259 -1.59 26.72 24.13
CA LEU A 259 -2.21 26.69 25.45
C LEU A 259 -1.62 27.76 26.38
N ALA A 260 -0.30 27.94 26.38
CA ALA A 260 0.36 28.97 27.18
C ALA A 260 -0.07 30.38 26.76
N LEU A 261 -0.17 30.64 25.45
CA LEU A 261 -0.63 31.92 24.92
C LEU A 261 -2.11 32.17 25.20
N ALA A 262 -2.96 31.14 25.06
CA ALA A 262 -4.37 31.24 25.41
C ALA A 262 -4.57 31.51 26.91
N ALA A 263 -3.81 30.84 27.79
CA ALA A 263 -3.83 31.07 29.23
C ALA A 263 -3.35 32.49 29.58
N LEU A 264 -2.27 32.97 28.95
CA LEU A 264 -1.78 34.34 29.14
C LEU A 264 -2.83 35.37 28.73
N ALA A 265 -3.46 35.19 27.55
CA ALA A 265 -4.54 36.06 27.09
C ALA A 265 -5.73 36.04 28.06
N ALA A 266 -6.13 34.86 28.54
CA ALA A 266 -7.21 34.71 29.51
C ALA A 266 -6.90 35.45 30.83
N VAL A 267 -5.67 35.35 31.34
CA VAL A 267 -5.24 36.07 32.56
C VAL A 267 -5.29 37.58 32.36
N ILE A 268 -4.79 38.10 31.22
CA ILE A 268 -4.82 39.54 30.91
C ILE A 268 -6.26 40.04 30.85
N LEU A 269 -7.13 39.32 30.12
CA LEU A 269 -8.54 39.67 29.97
C LEU A 269 -9.29 39.60 31.31
N TRP A 270 -9.02 38.59 32.13
CA TRP A 270 -9.64 38.43 33.44
C TRP A 270 -9.24 39.54 34.43
N ARG A 271 -7.95 39.89 34.49
CA ARG A 271 -7.47 41.00 35.31
C ARG A 271 -8.15 42.32 34.94
N ARG A 272 -8.31 42.60 33.65
CA ARG A 272 -9.00 43.82 33.20
C ARG A 272 -10.50 43.78 33.41
N ARG A 273 -11.15 42.62 33.31
CA ARG A 273 -12.58 42.47 33.61
C ARG A 273 -12.87 42.81 35.07
N ARG A 274 -11.99 42.44 36.01
CA ARG A 274 -12.09 42.83 37.43
C ARG A 274 -11.95 44.34 37.65
N ALA A 275 -11.16 45.02 36.82
CA ALA A 275 -11.01 46.48 36.85
C ALA A 275 -12.15 47.25 36.15
N GLY A 276 -13.32 46.64 35.93
CA GLY A 276 -14.48 47.28 35.30
C GLY A 276 -14.60 47.11 33.79
N GLY A 277 -13.64 46.45 33.12
CA GLY A 277 -13.65 46.23 31.67
C GLY A 277 -14.58 45.09 31.22
N ARG A 278 -15.91 45.28 31.29
CA ARG A 278 -16.89 44.22 30.94
C ARG A 278 -17.03 43.93 29.43
N ARG A 279 -16.43 44.73 28.54
CA ARG A 279 -16.61 44.64 27.08
C ARG A 279 -15.29 44.62 26.28
N LEU A 280 -14.35 43.75 26.64
CA LEU A 280 -13.06 43.68 25.92
C LEU A 280 -13.12 42.84 24.63
N LEU A 281 -13.92 41.77 24.65
CA LEU A 281 -14.13 40.89 23.50
C LEU A 281 -15.18 41.43 22.51
N TRP A 282 -16.03 42.36 22.96
CA TRP A 282 -17.10 42.94 22.15
C TRP A 282 -16.98 44.47 22.10
N PRO A 283 -17.02 45.09 20.91
CA PRO A 283 -17.26 44.50 19.59
C PRO A 283 -16.04 43.72 19.04
N PRO A 284 -16.25 42.80 18.07
CA PRO A 284 -15.14 42.18 17.34
C PRO A 284 -14.30 43.26 16.65
N PRO A 285 -12.99 43.04 16.46
CA PRO A 285 -12.14 43.97 15.72
C PRO A 285 -12.60 44.07 14.26
N VAL A 286 -12.39 45.25 13.66
CA VAL A 286 -12.80 45.55 12.28
C VAL A 286 -12.11 44.59 11.30
N GLU A 287 -10.87 44.20 11.60
CA GLU A 287 -10.09 43.22 10.86
C GLU A 287 -10.81 41.86 10.76
N VAL A 288 -11.45 41.39 11.83
CA VAL A 288 -12.21 40.12 11.82
C VAL A 288 -13.46 40.25 10.95
N ILE A 289 -14.13 41.41 10.99
CA ILE A 289 -15.32 41.68 10.16
C ILE A 289 -14.93 41.65 8.67
N TYR A 290 -13.77 42.20 8.29
CA TYR A 290 -13.28 42.15 6.91
C TYR A 290 -12.73 40.78 6.51
N GLN A 291 -12.07 40.07 7.41
CA GLN A 291 -11.47 38.76 7.11
C GLN A 291 -12.50 37.64 7.02
N ALA A 292 -13.60 37.70 7.78
CA ALA A 292 -14.59 36.62 7.83
C ALA A 292 -15.25 36.31 6.47
N PRO A 293 -15.69 37.30 5.65
CA PRO A 293 -16.21 37.03 4.31
C PRO A 293 -15.16 36.41 3.37
N VAL A 294 -13.90 36.85 3.46
CA VAL A 294 -12.80 36.28 2.65
C VAL A 294 -12.55 34.83 3.05
N ALA A 295 -12.47 34.55 4.35
CA ALA A 295 -12.37 33.19 4.87
C ALA A 295 -13.53 32.31 4.38
N LEU A 296 -14.77 32.80 4.44
CA LEU A 296 -15.94 32.08 3.97
C LEU A 296 -15.84 31.77 2.46
N GLY A 297 -15.43 32.73 1.64
CA GLY A 297 -15.21 32.53 0.20
C GLY A 297 -14.15 31.46 -0.07
N LEU A 298 -13.02 31.50 0.65
CA LEU A 298 -11.96 30.48 0.51
C LEU A 298 -12.44 29.08 0.89
N ILE A 299 -13.24 28.95 1.95
CA ILE A 299 -13.82 27.67 2.37
C ILE A 299 -14.74 27.10 1.30
N VAL A 300 -15.66 27.92 0.76
CA VAL A 300 -16.60 27.52 -0.30
C VAL A 300 -15.85 27.07 -1.57
N VAL A 301 -14.82 27.82 -1.97
CA VAL A 301 -13.99 27.46 -3.14
C VAL A 301 -13.22 26.16 -2.89
N ALA A 302 -12.70 25.96 -1.68
CA ALA A 302 -11.96 24.75 -1.35
C ALA A 302 -12.86 23.50 -1.31
N GLU A 303 -14.09 23.60 -0.80
CA GLU A 303 -15.08 22.51 -0.81
C GLU A 303 -15.43 22.05 -2.24
N ALA A 304 -15.46 22.97 -3.21
CA ALA A 304 -15.73 22.63 -4.60
C ALA A 304 -14.58 21.85 -5.27
N GLY A 305 -13.34 21.96 -4.75
CA GLY A 305 -12.16 21.35 -5.35
C GLY A 305 -11.74 20.02 -4.71
N ASN A 306 -11.44 20.03 -3.41
CA ASN A 306 -10.93 18.86 -2.71
C ASN A 306 -11.33 18.90 -1.22
N PRO A 307 -12.05 17.89 -0.70
CA PRO A 307 -12.55 17.89 0.68
C PRO A 307 -11.43 17.93 1.74
N LEU A 308 -10.26 17.35 1.45
CA LEU A 308 -9.10 17.41 2.35
C LEU A 308 -8.53 18.82 2.43
N ALA A 309 -8.42 19.50 1.29
CA ALA A 309 -7.98 20.89 1.26
C ALA A 309 -8.99 21.81 1.96
N ALA A 310 -10.29 21.55 1.79
CA ALA A 310 -11.36 22.30 2.45
C ALA A 310 -11.27 22.24 3.97
N ALA A 311 -11.05 21.05 4.55
CA ALA A 311 -10.91 20.88 5.99
C ALA A 311 -9.73 21.69 6.56
N ALA A 312 -8.59 21.66 5.86
CA ALA A 312 -7.41 22.42 6.27
C ALA A 312 -7.60 23.94 6.12
N VAL A 313 -8.17 24.39 5.00
CA VAL A 313 -8.49 25.80 4.76
C VAL A 313 -9.44 26.31 5.85
N LEU A 314 -10.49 25.56 6.18
CA LEU A 314 -11.42 25.88 7.26
C LEU A 314 -10.68 26.06 8.61
N ARG A 315 -9.83 25.10 9.00
CA ARG A 315 -9.07 25.20 10.26
C ARG A 315 -8.10 26.37 10.26
N LEU A 316 -7.38 26.61 9.16
CA LEU A 316 -6.47 27.76 9.03
C LEU A 316 -7.23 29.08 9.15
N SER A 317 -8.33 29.23 8.43
CA SER A 317 -9.17 30.43 8.46
C SER A 317 -9.76 30.69 9.84
N LEU A 318 -10.33 29.67 10.49
CA LEU A 318 -10.88 29.80 11.84
C LEU A 318 -9.79 30.16 12.85
N GLY A 319 -8.63 29.50 12.81
CA GLY A 319 -7.52 29.83 13.70
C GLY A 319 -6.99 31.24 13.50
N ALA A 320 -6.87 31.69 12.25
CA ALA A 320 -6.48 33.07 11.94
C ALA A 320 -7.47 34.08 12.53
N LEU A 321 -8.78 33.87 12.35
CA LEU A 321 -9.81 34.74 12.94
C LEU A 321 -9.74 34.77 14.47
N VAL A 322 -9.57 33.61 15.11
CA VAL A 322 -9.44 33.51 16.57
C VAL A 322 -8.18 34.22 17.07
N ILE A 323 -7.03 34.00 16.43
CA ILE A 323 -5.78 34.66 16.79
C ILE A 323 -5.91 36.18 16.64
N THR A 324 -6.47 36.67 15.53
CA THR A 324 -6.71 38.11 15.30
C THR A 324 -7.64 38.69 16.37
N TRP A 325 -8.75 38.00 16.67
CA TRP A 325 -9.70 38.47 17.68
C TRP A 325 -9.09 38.54 19.08
N VAL A 326 -8.43 37.47 19.52
CA VAL A 326 -7.79 37.43 20.84
C VAL A 326 -6.68 38.47 20.94
N THR A 327 -5.88 38.64 19.88
CA THR A 327 -4.82 39.65 19.83
C THR A 327 -5.37 41.05 19.98
N ALA A 328 -6.44 41.40 19.25
CA ALA A 328 -7.07 42.71 19.36
C ALA A 328 -7.65 42.94 20.76
N ALA A 329 -8.27 41.92 21.36
CA ALA A 329 -8.79 42.01 22.72
C ALA A 329 -7.67 42.23 23.76
N VAL A 330 -6.54 41.54 23.60
CA VAL A 330 -5.34 41.74 24.44
C VAL A 330 -4.75 43.13 24.23
N ALA A 331 -4.66 43.62 23.00
CA ALA A 331 -4.16 44.96 22.70
C ALA A 331 -5.03 46.05 23.35
N ARG A 332 -6.37 45.94 23.25
CA ARG A 332 -7.32 46.83 23.94
C ARG A 332 -7.17 46.76 25.46
N ALA A 333 -6.99 45.56 26.01
CA ALA A 333 -6.77 45.36 27.43
C ALA A 333 -5.45 45.99 27.92
N LEU A 334 -4.40 46.02 27.09
CA LEU A 334 -3.12 46.62 27.45
C LEU A 334 -3.09 48.16 27.27
N GLY A 335 -3.91 48.71 26.38
CA GLY A 335 -3.98 50.16 26.14
C GLY A 335 -2.79 50.66 25.32
N ARG A 336 -1.96 51.56 25.87
CA ARG A 336 -0.71 52.02 25.24
C ARG A 336 0.50 51.40 25.95
N PRO A 337 0.77 50.10 25.75
CA PRO A 337 1.90 49.46 26.41
C PRO A 337 3.24 50.03 25.90
N PRO A 338 4.31 49.97 26.73
CA PRO A 338 5.67 50.29 26.31
C PRO A 338 6.11 49.41 25.14
N LEU A 339 7.11 49.87 24.37
CA LEU A 339 7.58 49.22 23.14
C LEU A 339 7.94 47.73 23.36
N GLY A 340 8.62 47.40 24.46
CA GLY A 340 9.01 46.02 24.77
C GLY A 340 7.82 45.05 24.89
N ILE A 341 6.71 45.50 25.48
CA ILE A 341 5.49 44.68 25.59
C ILE A 341 4.82 44.53 24.21
N ARG A 342 4.85 45.57 23.36
CA ARG A 342 4.33 45.47 21.98
C ARG A 342 5.09 44.43 21.17
N LEU A 343 6.42 44.45 21.25
CA LEU A 343 7.27 43.46 20.59
C LEU A 343 7.01 42.05 21.13
N ALA A 344 6.83 41.88 22.43
CA ALA A 344 6.49 40.58 23.03
C ALA A 344 5.13 40.05 22.55
N VAL A 345 4.10 40.90 22.47
CA VAL A 345 2.79 40.52 21.91
C VAL A 345 2.94 40.13 20.43
N LEU A 346 3.65 40.93 19.64
CA LEU A 346 3.88 40.62 18.22
C LEU A 346 4.58 39.27 18.03
N ALA A 347 5.63 39.00 18.82
CA ALA A 347 6.33 37.72 18.81
C ALA A 347 5.41 36.56 19.21
N ALA A 348 4.57 36.74 20.24
CA ALA A 348 3.58 35.76 20.66
C ALA A 348 2.54 35.45 19.56
N VAL A 349 2.07 36.48 18.84
CA VAL A 349 1.16 36.28 17.69
C VAL A 349 1.86 35.51 16.58
N GLY A 350 3.08 35.89 16.21
CA GLY A 350 3.86 35.16 15.20
C GLY A 350 4.05 33.69 15.57
N LEU A 351 4.38 33.43 16.83
CA LEU A 351 4.54 32.07 17.36
C LEU A 351 3.21 31.29 17.33
N ALA A 352 2.08 31.93 17.68
CA ALA A 352 0.75 31.31 17.60
C ALA A 352 0.39 30.94 16.16
N VAL A 353 0.66 31.83 15.20
CA VAL A 353 0.39 31.58 13.77
C VAL A 353 1.23 30.40 13.27
N VAL A 354 2.54 30.39 13.54
CA VAL A 354 3.44 29.29 13.14
C VAL A 354 2.99 27.97 13.77
N ALA A 355 2.68 27.96 15.08
CA ALA A 355 2.22 26.76 15.78
C ALA A 355 0.87 26.25 15.24
N TRP A 356 -0.06 27.15 14.91
CA TRP A 356 -1.35 26.80 14.33
C TRP A 356 -1.21 26.23 12.92
N VAL A 357 -0.44 26.90 12.06
CA VAL A 357 -0.18 26.43 10.69
C VAL A 357 0.49 25.05 10.72
N TRP A 358 1.52 24.87 11.55
CA TRP A 358 2.17 23.57 11.72
C TRP A 358 1.18 22.48 12.13
N ARG A 359 0.30 22.78 13.11
CA ARG A 359 -0.72 21.83 13.57
C ARG A 359 -1.68 21.43 12.46
N VAL A 360 -2.19 22.38 11.68
CA VAL A 360 -3.11 22.05 10.57
C VAL A 360 -2.40 21.21 9.50
N LEU A 361 -1.16 21.55 9.17
CA LEU A 361 -0.37 20.80 8.19
C LEU A 361 -0.05 19.37 8.64
N ASP A 362 0.18 19.16 9.94
CA ASP A 362 0.46 17.84 10.54
C ASP A 362 -0.81 16.99 10.70
N ASP A 363 -1.91 17.58 11.19
CA ASP A 363 -3.17 16.86 11.46
C ASP A 363 -3.83 16.31 10.17
N ASP A 364 -3.69 17.00 9.03
CA ASP A 364 -4.35 16.65 7.76
C ASP A 364 -3.45 15.91 6.76
N ALA A 365 -2.26 15.46 7.18
CA ALA A 365 -1.26 14.81 6.31
C ALA A 365 -0.92 15.61 5.02
N LEU A 366 -1.18 16.92 5.01
CA LEU A 366 -0.99 17.76 3.83
C LEU A 366 0.47 17.86 3.40
N LEU A 367 1.39 17.79 4.36
CA LEU A 367 2.82 17.74 4.08
C LEU A 367 3.19 16.53 3.22
N GLU A 368 2.59 15.37 3.48
CA GLU A 368 2.87 14.15 2.72
C GLU A 368 2.27 14.25 1.32
N LEU A 369 1.06 14.79 1.19
CA LEU A 369 0.45 15.07 -0.11
C LEU A 369 1.30 16.03 -0.95
N LEU A 370 1.79 17.13 -0.35
CA LEU A 370 2.64 18.12 -1.02
C LEU A 370 3.98 17.52 -1.45
N ILE A 371 4.63 16.75 -0.57
CA ILE A 371 5.90 16.08 -0.88
C ILE A 371 5.69 15.07 -2.02
N GLU A 372 4.62 14.28 -1.97
CA GLU A 372 4.32 13.28 -2.99
C GLU A 372 3.98 13.93 -4.34
N THR A 373 3.20 15.01 -4.33
CA THR A 373 2.86 15.77 -5.54
C THR A 373 4.11 16.40 -6.15
N TRP A 374 4.99 16.99 -5.33
CA TRP A 374 6.24 17.56 -5.79
C TRP A 374 7.17 16.51 -6.40
N ARG A 375 7.28 15.34 -5.74
CA ARG A 375 8.10 14.21 -6.22
C ARG A 375 7.59 13.66 -7.55
N ARG A 376 6.27 13.54 -7.74
CA ARG A 376 5.67 13.08 -9.01
C ARG A 376 5.71 14.12 -10.13
N GLY A 377 5.78 15.40 -9.79
CA GLY A 377 5.83 16.49 -10.79
C GLY A 377 7.23 16.74 -11.39
N HIS A 378 8.30 16.23 -10.77
CA HIS A 378 9.69 16.50 -11.17
C HIS A 378 10.47 15.24 -11.59
N GLY A 379 9.82 14.08 -11.66
CA GLY A 379 10.39 12.82 -12.17
C GLY A 379 9.60 12.33 -13.35
#